data_AF-A0A6A3CA85-F1
#
_entry.id   AF-A0A6A3CA85-F1
#
_cell.length_a   1.000
_cell.length_b   1.000
_cell.length_c   1.000
_cell.angle_alpha   90.00
_cell.angle_beta   90.00
_cell.angle_gamma   90.00
#
_symmetry.space_group_name_H-M   'P 1'
#
loop_
_entity.id
_entity.type
_entity.pdbx_description
1 polymer ?
#
loop_
_entity_poly.entity_id
_entity_poly.type
_entity_poly.pdbx_seq_one_letter_code
_entity_poly.pdbx_strand_id
1 'polypeptide(L)'
;MQRKVGIIGAGVSGLLVCKYALCKGFNPIVFESQSTIGGVWTKTLRTTKLQTPKPLYQFSDFPWPPSVTEDFPDKHKPFSPMGKWKLIVEDLNNHPTRADFVIICVGRFSGVPNIPEFPPNKGPEAFHGKVIHSMDYAAMEDAKAVEFIKGKRVLVVGFQKSALDMAMECSTANGMENPCTVLYRTAHWNLPDYLPWGFSLAHMECIQPRIPQLAAVIGYSKSVANLYTSEIRCRWLVELLDGTFKLPSIEEMEKDVKECEDYLKQYSGVNYKRKCIGALHVWYKDQLCKDTGWSPRRRKTLFAELFVPYGPLDYVQ
;
A
#
# COMPACT_ATOMS: atom_id res chain seq x y z
N MET A 1 18.83 22.37 19.40
CA MET A 1 18.83 22.36 17.91
C MET A 1 17.72 21.47 17.43
N GLN A 2 17.20 21.70 16.22
CA GLN A 2 16.15 20.87 15.63
C GLN A 2 16.75 19.52 15.18
N ARG A 3 16.17 18.39 15.63
CA ARG A 3 16.64 17.04 15.27
C ARG A 3 16.39 16.77 13.77
N LYS A 4 17.40 16.28 13.06
CA LYS A 4 17.36 15.98 11.62
C LYS A 4 16.90 14.54 11.38
N VAL A 5 16.00 14.35 10.42
CA VAL A 5 15.44 13.04 10.07
C VAL A 5 15.62 12.78 8.57
N GLY A 6 16.49 11.83 8.20
CA GLY A 6 16.62 11.38 6.81
C GLY A 6 15.47 10.44 6.44
N ILE A 7 14.79 10.68 5.32
CA ILE A 7 13.65 9.88 4.85
C ILE A 7 13.96 9.36 3.45
N ILE A 8 14.05 8.04 3.27
CA ILE A 8 14.44 7.43 1.98
C ILE A 8 13.19 6.94 1.24
N GLY A 9 12.81 7.66 0.18
CA GLY A 9 11.64 7.43 -0.69
C GLY A 9 10.51 8.41 -0.41
N ALA A 10 10.01 9.07 -1.47
CA ALA A 10 8.91 10.05 -1.47
C ALA A 10 7.59 9.45 -1.99
N GLY A 11 7.36 8.16 -1.76
CA GLY A 11 6.05 7.54 -1.84
C GLY A 11 5.13 7.97 -0.69
N VAL A 12 3.90 7.43 -0.66
CA VAL A 12 2.88 7.70 0.37
C VAL A 12 3.46 7.75 1.79
N SER A 13 4.22 6.72 2.21
CA SER A 13 4.80 6.66 3.55
C SER A 13 5.82 7.76 3.82
N GLY A 14 6.67 8.10 2.84
CA GLY A 14 7.69 9.14 3.01
C GLY A 14 7.09 10.54 3.15
N LEU A 15 6.05 10.83 2.35
CA LEU A 15 5.30 12.09 2.46
C LEU A 15 4.58 12.20 3.82
N LEU A 16 3.98 11.10 4.29
CA LEU A 16 3.35 11.04 5.63
C LEU A 16 4.37 11.25 6.75
N VAL A 17 5.51 10.55 6.72
CA VAL A 17 6.58 10.73 7.70
C VAL A 17 7.10 12.16 7.69
N CYS A 18 7.32 12.76 6.50
CA CYS A 18 7.75 14.15 6.37
C CYS A 18 6.74 15.13 7.00
N LYS A 19 5.44 14.98 6.68
CA LYS A 19 4.34 15.74 7.29
C LYS A 19 4.39 15.68 8.82
N TYR A 20 4.39 14.49 9.40
CA TYR A 20 4.33 14.36 10.86
C TYR A 20 5.62 14.76 11.56
N ALA A 21 6.79 14.54 10.93
CA ALA A 21 8.07 15.05 11.40
C ALA A 21 8.04 16.59 11.51
N LEU A 22 7.53 17.29 10.48
CA LEU A 22 7.34 18.75 10.54
C LEU A 22 6.37 19.17 11.65
N CYS A 23 5.22 18.48 11.80
CA CYS A 23 4.25 18.77 12.87
C CYS A 23 4.85 18.64 14.29
N LYS A 24 5.80 17.72 14.48
CA LYS A 24 6.54 17.52 15.74
C LYS A 24 7.81 18.36 15.85
N GLY A 25 8.05 19.28 14.91
CA GLY A 25 9.21 20.16 14.96
C GLY A 25 10.54 19.47 14.68
N PHE A 26 10.56 18.34 13.97
CA PHE A 26 11.78 17.80 13.37
C PHE A 26 12.15 18.55 12.08
N ASN A 27 13.40 18.38 11.62
CA ASN A 27 13.88 18.84 10.32
C ASN A 27 14.04 17.63 9.37
N PRO A 28 13.00 17.23 8.63
CA PRO A 28 13.07 16.09 7.71
C PRO A 28 13.78 16.46 6.40
N ILE A 29 14.60 15.53 5.91
CA ILE A 29 15.30 15.60 4.62
C ILE A 29 14.87 14.37 3.82
N VAL A 30 14.14 14.57 2.71
CA VAL A 30 13.58 13.48 1.90
C VAL A 30 14.49 13.23 0.70
N PHE A 31 14.94 11.98 0.55
CA PHE A 31 15.73 11.50 -0.57
C PHE A 31 14.82 10.67 -1.49
N GLU A 32 14.69 11.03 -2.77
CA GLU A 32 13.96 10.23 -3.76
C GLU A 32 14.85 9.94 -4.97
N SER A 33 14.75 8.71 -5.46
CA SER A 33 15.45 8.17 -6.63
C SER A 33 14.83 8.57 -7.97
N GLN A 34 13.55 8.95 -7.97
CA GLN A 34 12.77 9.33 -9.14
C GLN A 34 12.66 10.86 -9.25
N SER A 35 12.41 11.36 -10.46
CA SER A 35 12.12 12.79 -10.70
C SER A 35 10.75 13.25 -10.19
N THR A 36 9.95 12.36 -9.60
CA THR A 36 8.57 12.63 -9.15
C THR A 36 8.24 11.92 -7.83
N ILE A 37 7.42 12.56 -7.01
CA ILE A 37 6.85 11.98 -5.78
C ILE A 37 5.68 11.02 -6.09
N GLY A 38 5.27 10.23 -5.09
CA GLY A 38 4.07 9.36 -5.15
C GLY A 38 4.39 7.86 -5.24
N GLY A 39 5.61 7.49 -5.63
CA GLY A 39 6.09 6.11 -5.63
C GLY A 39 5.28 5.21 -6.56
N VAL A 40 4.67 4.14 -6.03
CA VAL A 40 3.88 3.18 -6.83
C VAL A 40 2.80 3.86 -7.67
N TRP A 41 2.19 4.95 -7.19
CA TRP A 41 1.11 5.65 -7.90
C TRP A 41 1.53 6.28 -9.24
N THR A 42 2.82 6.55 -9.45
CA THR A 42 3.31 7.06 -10.76
C THR A 42 3.61 5.95 -11.77
N LYS A 43 3.57 4.67 -11.35
CA LYS A 43 3.91 3.48 -12.16
C LYS A 43 2.78 2.46 -12.16
N THR A 44 1.55 2.94 -12.38
CA THR A 44 0.32 2.13 -12.49
C THR A 44 -0.23 2.14 -13.92
N LEU A 45 -0.91 1.06 -14.31
CA LEU A 45 -1.55 0.96 -15.63
C LEU A 45 -2.66 2.01 -15.75
N ARG A 46 -2.97 2.43 -16.98
CA ARG A 46 -4.11 3.34 -17.26
C ARG A 46 -5.44 2.81 -16.72
N THR A 47 -5.64 1.50 -16.81
CA THR A 47 -6.86 0.81 -16.35
C THR A 47 -6.90 0.53 -14.83
N THR A 48 -5.81 0.75 -14.09
CA THR A 48 -5.76 0.49 -12.65
C THR A 48 -6.58 1.53 -11.87
N LYS A 49 -7.74 1.09 -11.38
CA LYS A 49 -8.55 1.77 -10.35
C LYS A 49 -8.13 1.38 -8.93
N LEU A 50 -8.53 2.18 -7.95
CA LEU A 50 -8.43 1.82 -6.52
C LEU A 50 -9.09 0.45 -6.25
N GLN A 51 -8.53 -0.32 -5.32
CA GLN A 51 -9.12 -1.55 -4.78
C GLN A 51 -10.04 -1.28 -3.57
N THR A 52 -9.91 -0.10 -2.99
CA THR A 52 -10.57 0.32 -1.76
C THR A 52 -11.44 1.54 -2.08
N PRO A 53 -12.71 1.59 -1.64
CA PRO A 53 -13.57 2.74 -1.91
C PRO A 53 -12.94 4.05 -1.46
N LYS A 54 -13.13 5.11 -2.26
CA LYS A 54 -12.63 6.47 -2.06
C LYS A 54 -12.76 6.99 -0.60
N PRO A 55 -13.90 6.83 0.12
CA PRO A 55 -14.01 7.28 1.52
C PRO A 55 -13.08 6.55 2.50
N LEU A 56 -12.69 5.32 2.19
CA LEU A 56 -11.75 4.49 2.97
C LEU A 56 -10.29 4.64 2.48
N TYR A 57 -10.07 5.22 1.30
CA TYR A 57 -8.77 5.45 0.69
C TYR A 57 -8.41 6.94 0.62
N GLN A 58 -8.41 7.61 1.78
CA GLN A 58 -7.97 9.01 1.93
C GLN A 58 -7.15 9.19 3.22
N PHE A 59 -6.47 10.33 3.36
CA PHE A 59 -5.82 10.72 4.60
C PHE A 59 -6.84 11.32 5.57
N SER A 60 -6.54 11.29 6.87
CA SER A 60 -7.45 11.69 7.93
C SER A 60 -7.83 13.18 7.89
N ASP A 61 -6.94 14.04 7.37
CA ASP A 61 -7.12 15.49 7.22
C ASP A 61 -7.11 15.98 5.76
N PHE A 62 -7.02 15.08 4.79
CA PHE A 62 -6.97 15.41 3.37
C PHE A 62 -7.95 14.54 2.56
N PRO A 63 -9.26 14.86 2.60
CA PRO A 63 -10.28 14.11 1.88
C PRO A 63 -10.21 14.34 0.37
N TRP A 64 -10.86 13.45 -0.39
CA TRP A 64 -11.00 13.62 -1.83
C TRP A 64 -11.80 14.89 -2.19
N PRO A 65 -11.45 15.57 -3.30
CA PRO A 65 -12.21 16.72 -3.76
C PRO A 65 -13.64 16.29 -4.19
N PRO A 66 -14.68 17.11 -3.94
CA PRO A 66 -16.07 16.77 -4.32
C PRO A 66 -16.28 16.51 -5.82
N SER A 67 -15.37 16.95 -6.68
CA SER A 67 -15.39 16.71 -8.13
C SER A 67 -15.07 15.27 -8.54
N VAL A 68 -14.48 14.45 -7.66
CA VAL A 68 -14.28 13.02 -7.90
C VAL A 68 -15.53 12.29 -7.41
N THR A 69 -16.46 12.03 -8.32
CA THR A 69 -17.72 11.35 -8.03
C THR A 69 -17.57 9.83 -7.97
N GLU A 70 -16.56 9.25 -8.65
CA GLU A 70 -16.35 7.81 -8.69
C GLU A 70 -16.00 7.21 -7.31
N ASP A 71 -16.50 6.03 -6.98
CA ASP A 71 -16.14 5.31 -5.75
C ASP A 71 -14.76 4.65 -5.82
N PHE A 72 -14.33 4.25 -7.02
CA PHE A 72 -13.03 3.67 -7.29
C PHE A 72 -12.31 4.47 -8.39
N PRO A 73 -11.77 5.66 -8.07
CA PRO A 73 -11.06 6.48 -9.04
C PRO A 73 -9.81 5.78 -9.62
N ASP A 74 -9.38 6.27 -10.79
CA ASP A 74 -8.13 5.88 -11.44
C ASP A 74 -6.96 6.82 -11.08
N LYS A 75 -5.76 6.52 -11.60
CA LYS A 75 -4.52 7.28 -11.34
C LYS A 75 -4.55 8.75 -11.79
N HIS A 76 -5.45 9.14 -12.70
CA HIS A 76 -5.52 10.50 -13.26
C HIS A 76 -6.45 11.43 -12.46
N LYS A 77 -7.14 10.91 -11.44
CA LYS A 77 -7.89 11.72 -10.47
C LYS A 77 -6.95 12.03 -9.29
N PRO A 78 -6.34 13.22 -9.18
CA PRO A 78 -5.45 13.53 -8.08
C PRO A 78 -6.23 13.74 -6.78
N PHE A 79 -5.56 13.53 -5.64
CA PHE A 79 -5.98 14.17 -4.39
C PHE A 79 -6.00 15.70 -4.59
N SER A 80 -6.94 16.38 -3.94
CA SER A 80 -7.42 17.73 -4.25
C SER A 80 -6.33 18.76 -4.65
N PRO A 81 -6.54 19.59 -5.72
CA PRO A 81 -5.62 20.66 -6.10
C PRO A 81 -5.52 21.79 -5.05
N MET A 82 -6.35 21.76 -4.00
CA MET A 82 -6.34 22.75 -2.91
C MET A 82 -5.17 22.55 -1.93
N GLY A 83 -4.56 21.36 -1.86
CA GLY A 83 -3.40 21.09 -1.01
C GLY A 83 -2.08 21.25 -1.74
N LYS A 84 -1.56 22.48 -1.81
CA LYS A 84 -0.25 22.76 -2.42
C LYS A 84 0.88 22.57 -1.41
N TRP A 85 1.60 21.46 -1.52
CA TRP A 85 2.83 21.21 -0.77
C TRP A 85 4.01 21.97 -1.40
N LYS A 86 4.66 22.84 -0.63
CA LYS A 86 5.93 23.46 -1.04
C LYS A 86 7.08 22.51 -0.69
N LEU A 87 7.47 21.68 -1.64
CA LEU A 87 8.67 20.83 -1.53
C LEU A 87 9.90 21.60 -2.01
N ILE A 88 10.98 21.51 -1.24
CA ILE A 88 12.32 21.90 -1.68
C ILE A 88 13.03 20.61 -2.06
N VAL A 89 13.46 20.50 -3.32
CA VAL A 89 14.17 19.33 -3.84
C VAL A 89 15.59 19.76 -4.13
N GLU A 90 16.55 19.17 -3.41
CA GLU A 90 17.98 19.37 -3.63
C GLU A 90 18.55 18.11 -4.29
N ASP A 91 19.27 18.27 -5.40
CA ASP A 91 19.99 17.18 -6.04
C ASP A 91 21.32 16.95 -5.29
N LEU A 92 21.33 15.93 -4.43
CA LEU A 92 22.46 15.60 -3.56
C LEU A 92 23.48 14.70 -4.27
N ASN A 93 23.97 15.14 -5.42
CA ASN A 93 25.12 14.53 -6.09
C ASN A 93 26.35 14.52 -5.15
N ASN A 94 26.64 13.35 -4.56
CA ASN A 94 27.81 13.06 -3.73
C ASN A 94 28.01 13.88 -2.44
N HIS A 95 26.98 14.51 -1.87
CA HIS A 95 27.09 15.19 -0.58
C HIS A 95 26.59 14.32 0.60
N PRO A 96 27.47 13.88 1.53
CA PRO A 96 27.07 13.06 2.67
C PRO A 96 26.33 13.87 3.73
N THR A 97 25.00 13.76 3.75
CA THR A 97 24.13 14.43 4.73
C THR A 97 24.08 13.65 6.04
N ARG A 98 24.37 14.32 7.17
CA ARG A 98 24.15 13.75 8.52
C ARG A 98 22.73 13.99 9.01
N ALA A 99 22.11 12.96 9.57
CA ALA A 99 20.82 13.00 10.26
C ALA A 99 20.90 12.24 11.59
N ASP A 100 20.06 12.62 12.56
CA ASP A 100 19.98 11.96 13.86
C ASP A 100 19.21 10.64 13.78
N PHE A 101 18.23 10.58 12.87
CA PHE A 101 17.43 9.39 12.57
C PHE A 101 17.33 9.16 11.05
N VAL A 102 17.17 7.90 10.65
CA VAL A 102 16.91 7.50 9.25
C VAL A 102 15.67 6.62 9.17
N ILE A 103 14.74 6.95 8.27
CA ILE A 103 13.47 6.27 8.07
C ILE A 103 13.39 5.78 6.62
N ILE A 104 13.18 4.47 6.44
CA ILE A 104 13.17 3.82 5.14
C ILE A 104 11.73 3.69 4.63
N CYS A 105 11.40 4.37 3.53
CA CYS A 105 10.07 4.49 2.93
C CYS A 105 10.01 4.01 1.46
N VAL A 106 10.98 3.19 1.02
CA VAL A 106 11.14 2.72 -0.37
C VAL A 106 9.98 1.86 -0.92
N GLY A 107 9.11 1.36 -0.04
CA GLY A 107 7.99 0.49 -0.40
C GLY A 107 8.39 -0.96 -0.68
N ARG A 108 7.41 -1.81 -1.02
CA ARG A 108 7.60 -3.25 -1.25
C ARG A 108 7.54 -3.66 -2.74
N PHE A 109 6.84 -2.87 -3.56
CA PHE A 109 6.49 -3.21 -4.94
C PHE A 109 7.30 -2.39 -5.96
N SER A 110 8.60 -2.23 -5.68
CA SER A 110 9.52 -1.30 -6.34
C SER A 110 10.92 -1.94 -6.45
N GLY A 111 11.73 -1.45 -7.40
CA GLY A 111 13.12 -1.88 -7.58
C GLY A 111 13.28 -3.22 -8.29
N VAL A 112 13.01 -4.34 -7.61
CA VAL A 112 13.40 -5.68 -8.08
C VAL A 112 12.16 -6.52 -8.43
N PRO A 113 12.01 -6.99 -9.69
CA PRO A 113 10.92 -7.88 -10.09
C PRO A 113 11.12 -9.29 -9.52
N ASN A 114 10.02 -9.94 -9.10
CA ASN A 114 10.06 -11.31 -8.59
C ASN A 114 9.83 -12.30 -9.74
N ILE A 115 10.89 -12.55 -10.52
CA ILE A 115 10.89 -13.48 -11.65
C ILE A 115 11.29 -14.88 -11.14
N PRO A 116 10.52 -15.95 -11.45
CA PRO A 116 10.92 -17.31 -11.08
C PRO A 116 12.12 -17.77 -11.90
N GLU A 117 12.99 -18.56 -11.28
CA GLU A 117 14.09 -19.24 -11.97
C GLU A 117 13.57 -20.40 -12.82
N PHE A 118 14.16 -20.60 -14.00
CA PHE A 118 13.84 -21.66 -14.93
C PHE A 118 15.09 -22.49 -15.23
N PRO A 119 14.98 -23.81 -15.49
CA PRO A 119 16.08 -24.59 -16.04
C PRO A 119 16.50 -24.06 -17.41
N PRO A 120 17.76 -24.25 -17.84
CA PRO A 120 18.24 -23.80 -19.14
C PRO A 120 17.37 -24.29 -20.30
N ASN A 121 17.05 -23.38 -21.23
CA ASN A 121 16.18 -23.60 -22.38
C ASN A 121 14.75 -24.08 -22.00
N LYS A 122 14.23 -23.62 -20.85
CA LYS A 122 12.84 -23.88 -20.38
C LYS A 122 12.15 -22.64 -19.81
N GLY A 123 12.83 -21.50 -19.76
CA GLY A 123 12.29 -20.20 -19.36
C GLY A 123 12.01 -19.27 -20.54
N PRO A 124 12.05 -17.94 -20.32
CA PRO A 124 11.89 -16.92 -21.35
C PRO A 124 12.81 -17.08 -22.56
N GLU A 125 14.01 -17.65 -22.37
CA GLU A 125 15.02 -17.88 -23.39
C GLU A 125 14.61 -18.92 -24.45
N ALA A 126 13.68 -19.83 -24.13
CA ALA A 126 13.12 -20.78 -25.07
C ALA A 126 11.97 -20.18 -25.91
N PHE A 127 11.49 -18.98 -25.57
CA PHE A 127 10.36 -18.35 -26.22
C PHE A 127 10.80 -17.26 -27.20
N HIS A 128 10.49 -17.46 -28.49
CA HIS A 128 10.84 -16.54 -29.57
C HIS A 128 10.03 -15.21 -29.55
N GLY A 129 9.04 -15.08 -28.66
CA GLY A 129 8.27 -13.85 -28.47
C GLY A 129 8.82 -12.98 -27.34
N LYS A 130 8.27 -11.76 -27.19
CA LYS A 130 8.73 -10.84 -26.14
C LYS A 130 8.15 -11.23 -24.78
N VAL A 131 9.03 -11.44 -23.80
CA VAL A 131 8.71 -11.57 -22.37
C VAL A 131 9.15 -10.31 -21.63
N ILE A 132 8.33 -9.82 -20.71
CA ILE A 132 8.60 -8.69 -19.81
C ILE A 132 7.94 -8.94 -18.44
N HIS A 133 8.41 -8.30 -17.38
CA HIS A 133 7.74 -8.34 -16.09
C HIS A 133 6.61 -7.29 -16.03
N SER A 134 5.66 -7.47 -15.10
CA SER A 134 4.54 -6.54 -14.91
C SER A 134 4.99 -5.11 -14.55
N MET A 135 6.14 -4.97 -13.90
CA MET A 135 6.76 -3.67 -13.60
C MET A 135 7.22 -2.94 -14.86
N ASP A 136 7.75 -3.65 -15.85
CA ASP A 136 8.22 -3.05 -17.10
C ASP A 136 7.05 -2.56 -17.94
N TYR A 137 5.98 -3.38 -18.00
CA TYR A 137 4.72 -3.00 -18.65
C TYR A 137 4.09 -1.76 -18.00
N ALA A 138 4.00 -1.73 -16.67
CA ALA A 138 3.42 -0.61 -15.92
C ALA A 138 4.29 0.67 -15.93
N ALA A 139 5.53 0.58 -16.40
CA ALA A 139 6.43 1.71 -16.62
C ALA A 139 6.37 2.27 -18.06
N MET A 140 5.63 1.63 -18.98
CA MET A 140 5.40 2.15 -20.32
C MET A 140 4.43 3.34 -20.28
N GLU A 141 4.57 4.28 -21.22
CA GLU A 141 3.52 5.26 -21.50
C GLU A 141 2.25 4.54 -21.97
N ASP A 142 1.08 5.01 -21.52
CA ASP A 142 -0.20 4.31 -21.74
C ASP A 142 -0.50 4.00 -23.22
N ALA A 143 -0.10 4.87 -24.16
CA ALA A 143 -0.24 4.63 -25.60
C ALA A 143 0.69 3.51 -26.11
N LYS A 144 1.94 3.50 -25.64
CA LYS A 144 2.95 2.48 -26.00
C LYS A 144 2.57 1.12 -25.41
N ALA A 145 1.97 1.08 -24.22
CA ALA A 145 1.45 -0.13 -23.60
C ALA A 145 0.33 -0.78 -24.45
N VAL A 146 -0.61 0.03 -24.94
CA VAL A 146 -1.68 -0.43 -25.84
C VAL A 146 -1.11 -0.90 -27.20
N GLU A 147 -0.20 -0.15 -27.81
CA GLU A 147 0.48 -0.58 -29.05
C GLU A 147 1.28 -1.88 -28.85
N PHE A 148 1.91 -2.05 -27.68
CA PHE A 148 2.70 -3.23 -27.34
C PHE A 148 1.87 -4.52 -27.34
N ILE A 149 0.58 -4.48 -27.01
CA ILE A 149 -0.31 -5.66 -26.96
C ILE A 149 -1.25 -5.80 -28.18
N LYS A 150 -1.48 -4.71 -28.91
CA LYS A 150 -2.51 -4.64 -29.97
C LYS A 150 -2.28 -5.68 -31.07
N GLY A 151 -3.30 -6.50 -31.34
CA GLY A 151 -3.28 -7.55 -32.37
C GLY A 151 -2.37 -8.73 -32.08
N LYS A 152 -1.86 -8.88 -30.84
CA LYS A 152 -0.96 -9.96 -30.44
C LYS A 152 -1.67 -10.98 -29.55
N ARG A 153 -1.21 -12.24 -29.62
CA ARG A 153 -1.58 -13.27 -28.66
C ARG A 153 -0.81 -13.05 -27.36
N VAL A 154 -1.50 -12.61 -26.31
CA VAL A 154 -0.90 -12.26 -25.01
C VAL A 154 -1.18 -13.35 -23.99
N LEU A 155 -0.13 -13.74 -23.25
CA LEU A 155 -0.19 -14.63 -22.10
C LEU A 155 0.21 -13.85 -20.85
N VAL A 156 -0.72 -13.70 -19.90
CA VAL A 156 -0.44 -13.10 -18.60
C VAL A 156 -0.20 -14.22 -17.58
N VAL A 157 0.95 -14.18 -16.89
CA VAL A 157 1.31 -15.19 -15.89
C VAL A 157 1.08 -14.63 -14.48
N GLY A 158 0.09 -15.20 -13.77
CA GLY A 158 -0.32 -14.78 -12.43
C GLY A 158 -1.84 -14.61 -12.29
N PHE A 159 -2.33 -14.58 -11.04
CA PHE A 159 -3.75 -14.41 -10.72
C PHE A 159 -3.94 -13.49 -9.50
N GLN A 160 -3.33 -12.31 -9.56
CA GLN A 160 -3.46 -11.24 -8.58
C GLN A 160 -3.74 -9.92 -9.31
N LYS A 161 -4.07 -8.84 -8.60
CA LYS A 161 -4.57 -7.57 -9.16
C LYS A 161 -3.84 -7.11 -10.42
N SER A 162 -2.50 -7.03 -10.42
CA SER A 162 -1.73 -6.58 -11.59
C SER A 162 -1.91 -7.46 -12.82
N ALA A 163 -2.04 -8.79 -12.65
CA ALA A 163 -2.31 -9.71 -13.75
C ALA A 163 -3.74 -9.56 -14.30
N LEU A 164 -4.71 -9.33 -13.43
CA LEU A 164 -6.11 -9.12 -13.83
C LEU A 164 -6.30 -7.77 -14.54
N ASP A 165 -5.62 -6.71 -14.09
CA ASP A 165 -5.59 -5.40 -14.77
C ASP A 165 -4.98 -5.53 -16.17
N MET A 166 -3.85 -6.24 -16.32
CA MET A 166 -3.23 -6.52 -17.62
C MET A 166 -4.13 -7.33 -18.55
N ALA A 167 -4.81 -8.35 -18.02
CA ALA A 167 -5.76 -9.15 -18.79
C ALA A 167 -6.98 -8.33 -19.25
N MET A 168 -7.49 -7.43 -18.39
CA MET A 168 -8.56 -6.50 -18.74
C MET A 168 -8.11 -5.51 -19.82
N GLU A 169 -6.92 -4.92 -19.69
CA GLU A 169 -6.39 -3.97 -20.66
C GLU A 169 -6.13 -4.64 -22.01
N CYS A 170 -5.60 -5.87 -22.02
CA CYS A 170 -5.46 -6.67 -23.23
C CYS A 170 -6.79 -7.05 -23.86
N SER A 171 -7.78 -7.48 -23.08
CA SER A 171 -9.14 -7.75 -23.58
C SER A 171 -9.76 -6.50 -24.20
N THR A 172 -9.54 -5.32 -23.59
CA THR A 172 -10.01 -4.03 -24.11
C THR A 172 -9.31 -3.64 -25.41
N ALA A 173 -8.01 -3.90 -25.55
CA ALA A 173 -7.23 -3.52 -26.73
C ALA A 173 -7.40 -4.47 -27.94
N ASN A 174 -7.64 -5.75 -27.68
CA ASN A 174 -7.68 -6.81 -28.70
C ASN A 174 -9.07 -7.38 -28.99
N GLY A 175 -10.06 -7.11 -28.13
CA GLY A 175 -11.41 -7.64 -28.26
C GLY A 175 -11.47 -9.16 -28.31
N MET A 176 -12.50 -9.67 -28.99
CA MET A 176 -12.74 -11.11 -29.14
C MET A 176 -11.84 -11.78 -30.19
N GLU A 177 -11.19 -11.01 -31.07
CA GLU A 177 -10.38 -11.55 -32.17
C GLU A 177 -9.04 -12.12 -31.69
N ASN A 178 -8.42 -11.49 -30.69
CA ASN A 178 -7.14 -11.90 -30.12
C ASN A 178 -7.22 -11.96 -28.58
N PRO A 179 -7.93 -12.95 -28.01
CA PRO A 179 -8.20 -13.02 -26.58
C PRO A 179 -6.92 -13.20 -25.75
N CYS A 180 -6.91 -12.59 -24.56
CA CYS A 180 -5.84 -12.76 -23.59
C CYS A 180 -5.97 -14.10 -22.84
N THR A 181 -4.88 -14.85 -22.74
CA THR A 181 -4.80 -16.05 -21.88
C THR A 181 -4.21 -15.68 -20.52
N VAL A 182 -4.81 -16.17 -19.42
CA VAL A 182 -4.27 -15.99 -18.07
C VAL A 182 -3.84 -17.34 -17.51
N LEU A 183 -2.55 -17.50 -17.23
CA LEU A 183 -1.94 -18.72 -16.69
C LEU A 183 -1.60 -18.55 -15.22
N TYR A 184 -2.09 -19.46 -14.38
CA TYR A 184 -1.84 -19.43 -12.94
C TYR A 184 -1.75 -20.82 -12.32
N ARG A 185 -0.92 -20.94 -11.28
CA ARG A 185 -0.71 -22.19 -10.51
C ARG A 185 -1.75 -22.40 -9.41
N THR A 186 -2.29 -21.32 -8.86
CA THR A 186 -3.16 -21.35 -7.69
C THR A 186 -4.29 -20.35 -7.93
N ALA A 187 -5.53 -20.83 -7.91
CA ALA A 187 -6.69 -19.95 -7.94
C ALA A 187 -6.73 -19.11 -6.66
N HIS A 188 -7.11 -17.84 -6.79
CA HIS A 188 -7.37 -16.95 -5.66
C HIS A 188 -8.82 -16.50 -5.70
N TRP A 189 -9.38 -16.18 -4.53
CA TRP A 189 -10.71 -15.57 -4.46
C TRP A 189 -10.64 -14.13 -5.00
N ASN A 190 -11.47 -13.84 -6.00
CA ASN A 190 -11.67 -12.49 -6.49
C ASN A 190 -12.88 -11.90 -5.77
N LEU A 191 -12.68 -10.82 -5.02
CA LEU A 191 -13.78 -10.01 -4.49
C LEU A 191 -14.22 -9.01 -5.57
N PRO A 192 -15.51 -8.96 -5.94
CA PRO A 192 -16.01 -7.97 -6.87
C PRO A 192 -16.07 -6.57 -6.23
N ASP A 193 -16.08 -5.55 -7.09
CA ASP A 193 -16.27 -4.14 -6.74
C ASP A 193 -17.75 -3.74 -6.56
N TYR A 194 -18.69 -4.52 -7.11
CA TYR A 194 -20.12 -4.31 -6.89
C TYR A 194 -20.51 -4.52 -5.42
N LEU A 195 -21.56 -3.81 -4.99
CA LEU A 195 -22.08 -3.84 -3.62
C LEU A 195 -23.23 -4.87 -3.50
N PRO A 196 -23.06 -6.08 -2.95
CA PRO A 196 -24.21 -6.92 -2.63
C PRO A 196 -25.08 -6.18 -1.61
N TRP A 197 -26.36 -5.97 -1.94
CA TRP A 197 -27.34 -5.33 -1.03
C TRP A 197 -26.98 -3.90 -0.58
N GLY A 198 -26.15 -3.19 -1.35
CA GLY A 198 -25.70 -1.82 -1.02
C GLY A 198 -24.53 -1.74 -0.03
N PHE A 199 -24.00 -2.87 0.44
CA PHE A 199 -22.78 -2.94 1.25
C PHE A 199 -21.60 -3.38 0.38
N SER A 200 -20.44 -2.73 0.46
CA SER A 200 -19.24 -3.28 -0.20
C SER A 200 -18.66 -4.41 0.65
N LEU A 201 -18.20 -5.49 0.02
CA LEU A 201 -17.59 -6.62 0.73
C LEU A 201 -16.32 -6.20 1.50
N ALA A 202 -15.63 -5.13 1.09
CA ALA A 202 -14.53 -4.54 1.88
C ALA A 202 -14.99 -3.94 3.23
N HIS A 203 -16.27 -3.65 3.41
CA HIS A 203 -16.84 -3.28 4.72
C HIS A 203 -17.15 -4.51 5.58
N MET A 204 -17.38 -5.69 4.99
CA MET A 204 -17.59 -6.93 5.77
C MET A 204 -16.30 -7.40 6.47
N GLU A 205 -15.13 -7.06 5.92
CA GLU A 205 -13.84 -7.26 6.62
C GLU A 205 -13.68 -6.41 7.90
N CYS A 206 -14.59 -5.46 8.19
CA CYS A 206 -14.58 -4.68 9.42
C CYS A 206 -15.23 -5.39 10.62
N ILE A 207 -15.85 -6.56 10.44
CA ILE A 207 -16.51 -7.31 11.52
C ILE A 207 -15.90 -8.71 11.64
N GLN A 208 -15.08 -8.92 12.68
CA GLN A 208 -14.61 -10.25 13.06
C GLN A 208 -14.80 -10.47 14.57
N PRO A 209 -15.62 -11.45 14.99
CA PRO A 209 -15.92 -11.66 16.40
C PRO A 209 -14.76 -12.38 17.12
N ARG A 210 -14.08 -11.60 17.97
CA ARG A 210 -13.14 -12.00 19.04
C ARG A 210 -11.65 -12.22 18.66
N ILE A 211 -10.80 -11.78 19.60
CA ILE A 211 -9.38 -12.09 19.90
C ILE A 211 -8.31 -11.09 19.36
N PRO A 212 -7.27 -10.71 20.17
CA PRO A 212 -6.28 -9.67 19.84
C PRO A 212 -4.82 -10.17 19.62
N GLN A 213 -3.91 -9.25 19.22
CA GLN A 213 -2.41 -9.31 19.24
C GLN A 213 -1.67 -9.93 18.01
N LEU A 214 -0.46 -9.47 17.55
CA LEU A 214 0.21 -8.17 17.74
C LEU A 214 0.89 -7.55 16.45
N ALA A 215 2.13 -7.02 16.50
CA ALA A 215 2.58 -5.87 15.67
C ALA A 215 3.51 -6.15 14.46
N ALA A 216 3.80 -5.10 13.64
CA ALA A 216 4.48 -5.24 12.33
C ALA A 216 5.13 -3.97 11.73
N VAL A 217 6.10 -4.20 10.82
CA VAL A 217 6.90 -3.25 10.02
C VAL A 217 6.08 -2.32 9.11
N ILE A 218 6.48 -1.05 9.00
CA ILE A 218 5.83 0.00 8.19
C ILE A 218 6.13 -0.19 6.69
N GLY A 219 5.11 -0.04 5.82
CA GLY A 219 5.25 -0.16 4.36
C GLY A 219 5.49 -1.57 3.80
N TYR A 220 5.79 -2.58 4.63
CA TYR A 220 6.12 -3.94 4.21
C TYR A 220 5.00 -4.99 4.43
N SER A 221 3.76 -4.55 4.71
CA SER A 221 2.60 -5.42 4.90
C SER A 221 1.94 -5.82 3.57
N LYS A 222 1.56 -7.09 3.42
CA LYS A 222 0.49 -7.48 2.47
C LYS A 222 -0.84 -7.29 3.20
N SER A 223 -1.66 -6.35 2.72
CA SER A 223 -3.05 -6.21 3.14
C SER A 223 -3.84 -5.42 2.09
N VAL A 224 -5.16 -5.32 2.25
CA VAL A 224 -6.01 -4.42 1.48
C VAL A 224 -5.46 -3.00 1.61
N ALA A 225 -5.15 -2.36 0.48
CA ALA A 225 -4.38 -1.13 0.44
C ALA A 225 -5.17 0.00 1.11
N ASN A 226 -4.60 0.59 2.15
CA ASN A 226 -5.32 1.44 3.08
C ASN A 226 -4.41 2.60 3.55
N LEU A 227 -4.66 3.82 3.03
CA LEU A 227 -3.84 5.00 3.32
C LEU A 227 -3.80 5.33 4.81
N TYR A 228 -4.95 5.31 5.49
CA TYR A 228 -5.04 5.70 6.89
C TYR A 228 -4.31 4.71 7.83
N THR A 229 -4.14 3.45 7.43
CA THR A 229 -3.27 2.50 8.15
C THR A 229 -1.79 2.88 8.03
N SER A 230 -1.36 3.35 6.85
CA SER A 230 0.00 3.86 6.66
C SER A 230 0.21 5.16 7.44
N GLU A 231 -0.80 6.05 7.46
CA GLU A 231 -0.81 7.29 8.22
C GLU A 231 -0.62 7.07 9.72
N ILE A 232 -1.45 6.23 10.37
CA ILE A 232 -1.34 5.94 11.81
C ILE A 232 0.04 5.35 12.14
N ARG A 233 0.59 4.48 11.29
CA ARG A 233 1.96 3.94 11.44
C ARG A 233 3.03 5.02 11.36
N CYS A 234 2.93 5.93 10.39
CA CYS A 234 3.87 7.03 10.25
C CYS A 234 3.78 7.99 11.43
N ARG A 235 2.57 8.28 11.93
CA ARG A 235 2.39 9.08 13.16
C ARG A 235 3.04 8.41 14.37
N TRP A 236 2.70 7.15 14.66
CA TRP A 236 3.28 6.36 15.76
C TRP A 236 4.80 6.35 15.73
N LEU A 237 5.42 6.25 14.53
CA LEU A 237 6.87 6.32 14.39
C LEU A 237 7.42 7.70 14.78
N VAL A 238 6.77 8.79 14.40
CA VAL A 238 7.23 10.13 14.79
C VAL A 238 7.02 10.36 16.29
N GLU A 239 5.92 9.89 16.90
CA GLU A 239 5.72 9.91 18.37
C GLU A 239 6.84 9.14 19.11
N LEU A 240 7.28 7.99 18.56
CA LEU A 240 8.42 7.22 19.09
C LEU A 240 9.74 8.02 19.01
N LEU A 241 10.00 8.67 17.87
CA LEU A 241 11.21 9.50 17.70
C LEU A 241 11.16 10.76 18.56
N ASP A 242 9.98 11.33 18.77
CA ASP A 242 9.76 12.47 19.67
C ASP A 242 10.15 12.09 21.10
N GLY A 243 9.80 10.86 21.51
CA GLY A 243 10.03 10.31 22.84
C GLY A 243 8.75 10.24 23.68
N THR A 244 7.58 10.36 23.05
CA THR A 244 6.25 10.35 23.68
C THR A 244 5.96 9.05 24.42
N PHE A 245 6.49 7.93 23.92
CA PHE A 245 6.45 6.63 24.58
C PHE A 245 7.78 5.90 24.38
N LYS A 246 7.95 4.76 25.04
CA LYS A 246 9.14 3.90 24.93
C LYS A 246 8.72 2.52 24.42
N LEU A 247 9.60 1.88 23.65
CA LEU A 247 9.42 0.48 23.26
C LEU A 247 9.58 -0.45 24.47
N PRO A 248 8.95 -1.65 24.44
CA PRO A 248 9.30 -2.76 25.32
C PRO A 248 10.77 -3.18 25.17
N SER A 249 11.22 -4.11 26.01
CA SER A 249 12.53 -4.74 25.86
C SER A 249 12.66 -5.52 24.54
N ILE A 250 13.91 -5.75 24.11
CA ILE A 250 14.18 -6.54 22.89
C ILE A 250 13.59 -7.95 23.02
N GLU A 251 13.72 -8.59 24.18
CA GLU A 251 13.18 -9.92 24.46
C GLU A 251 11.64 -9.97 24.34
N GLU A 252 10.94 -8.96 24.85
CA GLU A 252 9.48 -8.85 24.70
C GLU A 252 9.07 -8.66 23.24
N MET A 253 9.78 -7.81 22.48
CA MET A 253 9.52 -7.61 21.06
C MET A 253 9.82 -8.85 20.21
N GLU A 254 10.88 -9.60 20.50
CA GLU A 254 11.22 -10.84 19.80
C GLU A 254 10.22 -11.96 20.09
N LYS A 255 9.80 -12.08 21.36
CA LYS A 255 8.73 -13.00 21.77
C LYS A 255 7.42 -12.67 21.03
N ASP A 256 7.04 -11.40 21.01
CA ASP A 256 5.83 -10.94 20.30
C ASP A 256 5.86 -11.23 18.80
N VAL A 257 6.99 -10.94 18.14
CA VAL A 257 7.20 -11.23 16.71
C VAL A 257 7.08 -12.72 16.41
N LYS A 258 7.53 -13.59 17.33
CA LYS A 258 7.40 -15.04 17.24
C LYS A 258 5.97 -15.51 17.45
N GLU A 259 5.29 -15.04 18.50
CA GLU A 259 3.87 -15.37 18.75
C GLU A 259 3.00 -14.97 17.55
N CYS A 260 3.17 -13.75 17.04
CA CYS A 260 2.50 -13.28 15.82
C CYS A 260 2.79 -14.18 14.60
N GLU A 261 4.02 -14.68 14.44
CA GLU A 261 4.36 -15.59 13.35
C GLU A 261 3.70 -16.97 13.50
N ASP A 262 3.69 -17.52 14.71
CA ASP A 262 3.13 -18.84 14.97
C ASP A 262 1.59 -18.82 14.85
N TYR A 263 0.92 -17.74 15.29
CA TYR A 263 -0.49 -17.49 14.97
C TYR A 263 -0.74 -17.41 13.46
N LEU A 264 0.07 -16.64 12.72
CA LEU A 264 -0.10 -16.52 11.26
C LEU A 264 0.09 -17.86 10.54
N LYS A 265 1.02 -18.72 10.99
CA LYS A 265 1.18 -20.10 10.48
C LYS A 265 -0.06 -20.94 10.77
N GLN A 266 -0.57 -20.91 12.01
CA GLN A 266 -1.74 -21.69 12.43
C GLN A 266 -2.98 -21.39 11.57
N TYR A 267 -3.31 -20.11 11.36
CA TYR A 267 -4.50 -19.72 10.60
C TYR A 267 -4.32 -19.73 9.08
N SER A 268 -3.09 -19.55 8.56
CA SER A 268 -2.84 -19.60 7.11
C SER A 268 -2.64 -21.01 6.57
N GLY A 269 -2.27 -21.97 7.41
CA GLY A 269 -2.00 -23.36 7.04
C GLY A 269 -1.04 -23.50 5.86
N VAL A 270 -1.35 -24.41 4.93
CA VAL A 270 -0.57 -24.63 3.69
C VAL A 270 -0.48 -23.42 2.75
N ASN A 271 -1.28 -22.37 2.98
CA ASN A 271 -1.25 -21.13 2.20
C ASN A 271 -0.34 -20.04 2.81
N TYR A 272 0.38 -20.32 3.90
CA TYR A 272 1.32 -19.37 4.50
C TYR A 272 2.48 -19.01 3.55
N LYS A 273 2.33 -17.91 2.80
CA LYS A 273 3.35 -17.39 1.86
C LYS A 273 3.77 -15.97 2.25
N ARG A 274 4.51 -15.90 3.37
CA ARG A 274 5.02 -14.68 4.05
C ARG A 274 3.90 -13.78 4.62
N LYS A 275 4.19 -13.13 5.76
CA LYS A 275 3.26 -12.36 6.61
C LYS A 275 2.26 -11.51 5.78
N CYS A 276 0.98 -11.86 5.92
CA CYS A 276 -0.16 -11.14 5.35
C CYS A 276 -1.07 -10.70 6.50
N ILE A 277 -1.35 -9.41 6.61
CA ILE A 277 -2.02 -8.80 7.77
C ILE A 277 -3.42 -8.30 7.35
N GLY A 278 -4.12 -9.09 6.53
CA GLY A 278 -5.46 -8.80 6.01
C GLY A 278 -6.47 -8.48 7.12
N ALA A 279 -6.60 -9.41 8.08
CA ALA A 279 -7.73 -9.45 9.01
C ALA A 279 -7.55 -8.65 10.32
N LEU A 280 -6.38 -8.08 10.61
CA LEU A 280 -6.06 -7.50 11.92
C LEU A 280 -6.02 -5.96 11.94
N HIS A 281 -6.60 -5.31 10.92
CA HIS A 281 -6.49 -3.87 10.71
C HIS A 281 -7.06 -2.98 11.82
N VAL A 282 -8.18 -3.36 12.44
CA VAL A 282 -8.80 -2.62 13.55
C VAL A 282 -7.92 -2.79 14.79
N TRP A 283 -7.73 -4.04 15.22
CA TRP A 283 -6.98 -4.38 16.41
C TRP A 283 -5.56 -3.77 16.41
N TYR A 284 -4.85 -3.83 15.27
CA TYR A 284 -3.49 -3.28 15.15
C TYR A 284 -3.45 -1.76 15.32
N LYS A 285 -4.43 -1.02 14.79
CA LYS A 285 -4.52 0.44 14.99
C LYS A 285 -4.83 0.79 16.42
N ASP A 286 -5.68 0.01 17.08
CA ASP A 286 -6.03 0.21 18.49
C ASP A 286 -4.81 0.01 19.39
N GLN A 287 -3.90 -0.90 19.02
CA GLN A 287 -2.61 -1.04 19.71
C GLN A 287 -1.71 0.18 19.49
N LEU A 288 -1.50 0.61 18.24
CA LEU A 288 -0.72 1.83 17.98
C LEU A 288 -1.29 3.05 18.71
N CYS A 289 -2.62 3.18 18.82
CA CYS A 289 -3.24 4.25 19.60
C CYS A 289 -2.92 4.13 21.10
N LYS A 290 -3.03 2.93 21.69
CA LYS A 290 -2.67 2.72 23.10
C LYS A 290 -1.22 3.09 23.39
N ASP A 291 -0.29 2.68 22.51
CA ASP A 291 1.14 2.98 22.67
C ASP A 291 1.41 4.50 22.71
N THR A 292 0.69 5.29 21.90
CA THR A 292 0.77 6.76 21.86
C THR A 292 -0.11 7.48 22.90
N GLY A 293 -0.76 6.74 23.82
CA GLY A 293 -1.71 7.31 24.79
C GLY A 293 -3.03 7.81 24.20
N TRP A 294 -3.32 7.47 22.95
CA TRP A 294 -4.49 7.88 22.19
C TRP A 294 -5.71 6.99 22.46
N SER A 295 -6.90 7.58 22.48
CA SER A 295 -8.15 6.83 22.59
C SER A 295 -8.31 5.85 21.41
N PRO A 296 -8.44 4.52 21.65
CA PRO A 296 -8.84 3.57 20.61
C PRO A 296 -10.36 3.58 20.36
N ARG A 297 -11.12 4.28 21.22
CA ARG A 297 -12.55 4.53 21.00
C ARG A 297 -12.69 5.62 19.96
N ARG A 298 -13.27 5.25 18.83
CA ARG A 298 -13.34 6.03 17.59
C ARG A 298 -14.58 6.91 17.49
N ARG A 299 -15.67 6.48 18.13
CA ARG A 299 -16.99 7.10 18.02
C ARG A 299 -17.61 7.40 19.38
N LYS A 300 -18.46 8.44 19.35
CA LYS A 300 -19.10 9.00 20.55
C LYS A 300 -20.08 8.02 21.19
N THR A 301 -20.83 7.23 20.43
CA THR A 301 -21.83 6.29 20.96
C THR A 301 -21.38 4.83 20.82
N LEU A 302 -21.74 3.98 21.80
CA LEU A 302 -21.39 2.55 21.80
C LEU A 302 -21.98 1.81 20.58
N PHE A 303 -23.20 2.17 20.17
CA PHE A 303 -23.83 1.56 18.99
C PHE A 303 -23.08 1.92 17.70
N ALA A 304 -22.66 3.19 17.54
CA ALA A 304 -21.88 3.59 16.36
C ALA A 304 -20.49 2.96 16.35
N GLU A 305 -19.86 2.77 17.52
CA GLU A 305 -18.58 2.07 17.67
C GLU A 305 -18.67 0.60 17.25
N LEU A 306 -19.78 -0.09 17.54
CA LEU A 306 -19.91 -1.52 17.26
C LEU A 306 -20.40 -1.86 15.85
N PHE A 307 -21.26 -1.03 15.26
CA PHE A 307 -22.04 -1.40 14.06
C PHE A 307 -21.77 -0.58 12.80
N VAL A 308 -21.00 0.52 12.88
CA VAL A 308 -20.75 1.37 11.71
C VAL A 308 -19.28 1.26 11.27
N PRO A 309 -18.99 1.05 9.97
CA PRO A 309 -17.62 0.90 9.50
C PRO A 309 -16.71 2.08 9.84
N TYR A 310 -15.47 1.76 10.24
CA TYR A 310 -14.46 2.76 10.59
C TYR A 310 -13.75 3.32 9.34
N GLY A 311 -13.65 4.64 9.27
CA GLY A 311 -12.94 5.37 8.22
C GLY A 311 -11.70 6.13 8.72
N PRO A 312 -10.96 6.80 7.83
CA PRO A 312 -9.82 7.65 8.18
C PRO A 312 -10.15 8.75 9.19
N LEU A 313 -11.36 9.31 9.12
CA LEU A 313 -11.82 10.42 9.96
C LEU A 313 -12.03 10.02 11.43
N ASP A 314 -12.26 8.74 11.69
CA ASP A 314 -12.48 8.20 13.05
C ASP A 314 -11.20 8.17 13.91
N TYR A 315 -10.04 8.44 13.30
CA TYR A 315 -8.72 8.48 13.96
C TYR A 315 -8.10 9.90 13.98
N VAL A 316 -8.88 10.93 13.65
CA VAL A 316 -8.52 12.33 13.89
C VAL A 316 -8.66 12.62 15.38
N GLN A 317 -7.63 13.20 15.99
CA GLN A 317 -7.61 13.67 17.38
C GLN A 317 -7.16 15.13 17.39
#